data_AF-A0A6A4Z1J5-F1
#
_entry.id   AF-A0A6A4Z1J5-F1
#
_cell.length_a   1.000
_cell.length_b   1.000
_cell.length_c   1.000
_cell.angle_alpha   90.00
_cell.angle_beta   90.00
_cell.angle_gamma   90.00
#
_symmetry.space_group_name_H-M   'P 1'
#
loop_
_entity.id
_entity.type
_entity.pdbx_description
1 polymer ?
#
loop_
_entity_poly.entity_id
_entity_poly.type
_entity_poly.pdbx_seq_one_letter_code
_entity_poly.pdbx_strand_id
1 'polypeptide(L)'
;MSTNSTFTIEGARRNRISASTRLGYKSGIRQVVLWALTSGKPELLMPSPETDGHDETLDLRVFGYENFLEFIVWTVRERGVGMGALSGYRSAIKSLYIDQGVPLPEPYNIDMKVIFS
;
A
#
# COMPACT_ATOMS: atom_id res chain seq x y z
N MET A 1 -7.71 37.06 -1.55
CA MET A 1 -7.42 35.64 -1.24
C MET A 1 -8.44 34.77 -1.94
N SER A 2 -8.02 33.97 -2.91
CA SER A 2 -8.74 32.79 -3.39
C SER A 2 -7.71 31.93 -4.10
N THR A 3 -7.06 31.05 -3.35
CA THR A 3 -6.28 29.97 -3.95
C THR A 3 -7.30 29.05 -4.60
N ASN A 4 -7.44 29.17 -5.93
CA ASN A 4 -7.95 28.08 -6.74
C ASN A 4 -7.09 26.87 -6.39
N SER A 5 -7.62 26.03 -5.50
CA SER A 5 -7.05 24.71 -5.26
C SER A 5 -7.22 24.00 -6.59
N THR A 6 -6.10 23.83 -7.30
CA THR A 6 -6.08 23.10 -8.56
C THR A 6 -6.60 21.70 -8.26
N PHE A 7 -7.90 21.47 -8.52
CA PHE A 7 -8.53 20.19 -8.31
C PHE A 7 -7.89 19.21 -9.30
N THR A 8 -7.22 18.20 -8.77
CA THR A 8 -6.65 17.11 -9.57
C THR A 8 -7.37 15.82 -9.24
N ILE A 9 -7.48 14.91 -10.21
CA ILE A 9 -8.06 13.58 -10.00
C ILE A 9 -7.28 12.81 -8.92
N GLU A 10 -5.94 12.95 -8.90
CA GLU A 10 -5.11 12.35 -7.85
C GLU A 10 -5.38 12.95 -6.47
N GLY A 11 -5.56 14.27 -6.39
CA GLY A 11 -5.99 14.94 -5.16
C GLY A 11 -7.35 14.44 -4.68
N ALA A 12 -8.30 14.23 -5.59
CA ALA A 12 -9.64 13.71 -5.26
C ALA A 12 -9.59 12.26 -4.76
N ARG A 13 -8.84 11.39 -5.45
CA ARG A 13 -8.60 10.00 -5.03
C ARG A 13 -8.00 9.95 -3.64
N ARG A 14 -6.95 10.72 -3.40
CA ARG A 14 -6.30 10.85 -2.10
C ARG A 14 -7.32 11.29 -1.05
N ASN A 15 -8.06 12.36 -1.29
CA ASN A 15 -8.99 12.91 -0.30
C ASN A 15 -10.26 12.08 -0.07
N ARG A 16 -10.44 10.93 -0.74
CA ARG A 16 -11.55 10.00 -0.46
C ARG A 16 -11.53 9.40 0.95
N ILE A 17 -10.36 9.37 1.60
CA ILE A 17 -10.18 8.86 2.97
C ILE A 17 -9.69 9.95 3.91
N SER A 18 -9.97 9.78 5.20
CA SER A 18 -9.53 10.71 6.24
C SER A 18 -8.00 10.80 6.30
N ALA A 19 -7.49 11.94 6.78
CA ALA A 19 -6.05 12.13 6.99
C ALA A 19 -5.46 11.09 7.96
N SER A 20 -6.19 10.72 9.02
CA SER A 20 -5.79 9.67 9.96
C SER A 20 -5.65 8.30 9.29
N THR A 21 -6.61 7.91 8.46
CA THR A 21 -6.56 6.65 7.71
C THR A 21 -5.39 6.63 6.73
N ARG A 22 -5.14 7.76 6.05
CA ARG A 22 -4.00 7.93 5.15
C ARG A 22 -2.66 7.74 5.87
N LEU A 23 -2.50 8.31 7.06
CA LEU A 23 -1.30 8.12 7.88
C LEU A 23 -1.12 6.65 8.28
N GLY A 24 -2.21 5.98 8.67
CA GLY A 24 -2.22 4.55 8.95
C GLY A 24 -1.78 3.72 7.74
N TYR A 25 -2.33 4.01 6.56
CA TYR A 25 -1.95 3.32 5.33
C TYR A 25 -0.51 3.61 4.91
N LYS A 26 -0.02 4.85 5.03
CA LYS A 26 1.40 5.18 4.79
C LYS A 26 2.32 4.37 5.70
N SER A 27 1.98 4.25 6.98
CA SER A 27 2.72 3.39 7.92
C SER A 27 2.68 1.92 7.47
N GLY A 28 1.51 1.43 7.05
CA GLY A 28 1.35 0.08 6.50
C GLY A 28 2.24 -0.19 5.30
N ILE A 29 2.22 0.70 4.29
CA ILE A 29 3.06 0.61 3.09
C ILE A 29 4.55 0.65 3.46
N ARG A 30 4.95 1.50 4.41
CA ARG A 30 6.35 1.55 4.87
C ARG A 30 6.82 0.20 5.43
N GLN A 31 5.96 -0.59 6.08
CA GLN A 31 6.33 -1.92 6.53
C GLN A 31 6.54 -2.90 5.37
N VAL A 32 5.76 -2.78 4.30
CA VAL A 32 5.96 -3.59 3.07
C VAL A 32 7.25 -3.18 2.37
N VAL A 33 7.56 -1.88 2.31
CA VAL A 33 8.84 -1.37 1.79
C VAL A 33 10.02 -1.94 2.57
N LEU A 34 9.98 -1.85 3.90
CA LEU A 34 11.02 -2.43 4.76
C LEU A 34 11.16 -3.94 4.53
N TRP A 35 10.05 -4.67 4.42
CA TRP A 35 10.08 -6.09 4.09
C TRP A 35 10.79 -6.36 2.77
N ALA A 36 10.44 -5.64 1.70
CA ALA A 36 11.04 -5.80 0.38
C ALA A 36 12.56 -5.57 0.43
N LEU A 37 13.01 -4.50 1.11
CA LEU A 37 14.44 -4.23 1.31
C LEU A 37 15.13 -5.37 2.08
N THR A 38 14.56 -5.81 3.20
CA THR A 38 15.15 -6.87 4.04
C THR A 38 15.14 -8.25 3.38
N SER A 39 14.20 -8.49 2.46
CA SER A 39 14.07 -9.74 1.72
C SER A 39 14.88 -9.75 0.42
N GLY A 40 15.66 -8.68 0.16
CA GLY A 40 16.49 -8.57 -1.05
C GLY A 40 15.67 -8.38 -2.32
N LYS A 41 14.52 -7.72 -2.24
CA LYS A 41 13.59 -7.45 -3.35
C LYS A 41 13.44 -5.95 -3.68
N PRO A 42 14.53 -5.18 -3.86
CA PRO A 42 14.43 -3.75 -4.14
C PRO A 42 13.74 -3.45 -5.48
N GLU A 43 13.69 -4.42 -6.40
CA GLU A 43 12.98 -4.31 -7.67
C GLU A 43 11.47 -4.12 -7.51
N LEU A 44 10.90 -4.40 -6.32
CA LEU A 44 9.48 -4.17 -6.02
C LEU A 44 9.15 -2.71 -5.68
N LEU A 45 10.17 -1.85 -5.63
CA LEU A 45 10.07 -0.49 -5.12
C LEU A 45 10.28 0.54 -6.24
N MET A 46 9.69 1.71 -6.04
CA MET A 46 9.95 2.89 -6.85
C MET A 46 10.10 4.13 -5.96
N PRO A 47 10.74 5.20 -6.46
CA PRO A 47 10.71 6.50 -5.79
C PRO A 47 9.27 6.97 -5.57
N SER A 48 8.97 7.44 -4.37
CA SER A 48 7.65 7.91 -4.00
C SER A 48 7.32 9.25 -4.68
N PRO A 49 6.25 9.32 -5.48
CA PRO A 49 5.82 10.57 -6.09
C PRO A 49 5.26 11.57 -5.07
N GLU A 50 4.94 11.13 -3.84
CA GLU A 50 4.43 12.02 -2.78
C GLU A 50 5.52 12.83 -2.09
N THR A 51 6.77 12.38 -2.20
CA THR A 51 7.92 12.97 -1.52
C THR A 51 8.97 13.40 -2.52
N ASP A 52 8.57 13.65 -3.77
CA ASP A 52 9.47 13.99 -4.88
C ASP A 52 10.70 13.06 -4.98
N GLY A 53 10.49 11.76 -4.71
CA GLY A 53 11.53 10.74 -4.78
C GLY A 53 12.47 10.63 -3.57
N HIS A 54 12.24 11.36 -2.48
CA HIS A 54 13.04 11.23 -1.25
C HIS A 54 12.81 9.93 -0.45
N ASP A 55 11.59 9.38 -0.52
CA ASP A 55 11.23 8.10 0.09
C ASP A 55 10.93 7.05 -1.00
N GLU A 56 10.93 5.77 -0.63
CA GLU A 56 10.48 4.66 -1.48
C GLU A 56 8.99 4.32 -1.24
N THR A 57 8.33 3.82 -2.27
CA THR A 57 7.00 3.21 -2.21
C THR A 57 6.97 1.95 -3.07
N LEU A 58 5.85 1.22 -3.08
CA LEU A 58 5.70 0.04 -3.93
C LEU A 58 5.52 0.45 -5.39
N ASP A 59 6.28 -0.21 -6.28
CA ASP A 59 6.05 -0.12 -7.71
C ASP A 59 4.96 -1.10 -8.12
N LEU A 60 3.74 -0.60 -8.31
CA LEU A 60 2.57 -1.43 -8.64
C LEU A 60 2.63 -2.10 -10.03
N ARG A 61 3.65 -1.81 -10.84
CA ARG A 61 3.90 -2.49 -12.12
C ARG A 61 4.53 -3.87 -11.94
N VAL A 62 5.21 -4.07 -10.81
CA VAL A 62 6.02 -5.25 -10.49
C VAL A 62 5.60 -5.88 -9.16
N PHE A 63 5.21 -5.07 -8.18
CA PHE A 63 4.60 -5.54 -6.94
C PHE A 63 3.20 -6.08 -7.23
N GLY A 64 3.06 -7.41 -7.18
CA GLY A 64 1.80 -8.12 -7.35
C GLY A 64 1.29 -8.82 -6.09
N TYR A 65 0.19 -9.55 -6.28
CA TYR A 65 -0.51 -10.29 -5.24
C TYR A 65 0.37 -11.30 -4.50
N GLU A 66 1.19 -12.07 -5.24
CA GLU A 66 2.09 -13.08 -4.64
C GLU A 66 3.12 -12.46 -3.70
N ASN A 67 3.70 -11.31 -4.07
CA ASN A 67 4.62 -10.57 -3.20
C ASN A 67 3.93 -10.11 -1.92
N PHE A 68 2.66 -9.71 -2.01
CA PHE A 68 1.88 -9.40 -0.82
C PHE A 68 1.63 -10.63 0.06
N LEU A 69 1.36 -11.80 -0.51
CA LEU A 69 1.22 -13.03 0.27
C LEU A 69 2.52 -13.41 0.97
N GLU A 70 3.67 -13.31 0.29
CA GLU A 70 4.98 -13.51 0.90
C GLU A 70 5.21 -12.56 2.08
N PHE A 71 4.88 -11.27 1.91
CA PHE A 71 4.93 -10.29 2.99
C PHE A 71 4.05 -10.70 4.18
N ILE A 72 2.83 -11.15 3.94
CA ILE A 72 1.92 -11.58 5.00
C ILE A 72 2.50 -12.78 5.76
N VAL A 73 2.99 -13.80 5.05
CA VAL A 73 3.61 -14.98 5.66
C VAL A 73 4.82 -14.59 6.50
N TRP A 74 5.69 -13.73 5.96
CA TRP A 74 6.85 -13.21 6.69
C TRP A 74 6.42 -12.44 7.95
N THR A 75 5.43 -11.56 7.85
CA THR A 75 4.99 -10.73 8.98
C THR A 75 4.39 -11.57 10.10
N VAL A 76 3.62 -12.60 9.77
CA VAL A 76 3.06 -13.55 10.77
C VAL A 76 4.19 -14.32 11.46
N ARG A 77 5.17 -14.82 10.70
CA ARG A 77 6.30 -15.61 11.23
C ARG A 77 7.24 -14.79 12.11
N GLU A 78 7.66 -13.62 11.64
CA GLU A 78 8.74 -12.85 12.26
C GLU A 78 8.24 -11.85 13.32
N ARG A 79 6.99 -11.38 13.19
CA ARG A 79 6.47 -10.31 14.07
C ARG A 79 5.31 -10.74 14.95
N GLY A 80 4.75 -11.93 14.76
CA GLY A 80 3.64 -12.44 15.56
C GLY A 80 2.40 -11.53 15.54
N VAL A 81 2.17 -10.80 14.45
CA VAL A 81 1.03 -9.87 14.33
C VAL A 81 -0.29 -10.62 14.16
N GLY A 82 -1.35 -10.10 14.79
CA GLY A 82 -2.70 -10.64 14.68
C GLY A 82 -3.44 -10.23 13.40
N MET A 83 -4.59 -10.88 13.14
CA MET A 83 -5.40 -10.70 11.92
C MET A 83 -5.81 -9.25 11.63
N GLY A 84 -6.05 -8.44 12.68
CA GLY A 84 -6.37 -7.02 12.52
C GLY A 84 -5.30 -6.23 11.77
N ALA A 85 -4.02 -6.51 12.02
CA ALA A 85 -2.91 -5.88 11.31
C ALA A 85 -2.87 -6.30 9.84
N LEU A 86 -3.14 -7.58 9.54
CA LEU A 86 -3.16 -8.12 8.19
C LEU A 86 -4.27 -7.48 7.33
N SER A 87 -5.46 -7.30 7.91
CA SER A 87 -6.56 -6.57 7.27
C SER A 87 -6.22 -5.10 6.99
N GLY A 88 -5.41 -4.49 7.87
CA GLY A 88 -4.88 -3.14 7.71
C GLY A 88 -3.93 -3.03 6.52
N TYR A 89 -2.99 -3.98 6.38
CA TYR A 89 -2.08 -4.00 5.23
C TYR A 89 -2.82 -4.19 3.91
N ARG A 90 -3.80 -5.10 3.85
CA ARG A 90 -4.67 -5.26 2.68
C ARG A 90 -5.33 -3.94 2.28
N SER A 91 -5.90 -3.24 3.26
CA SER A 91 -6.59 -1.97 3.02
C SER A 91 -5.63 -0.88 2.54
N ALA A 92 -4.42 -0.83 3.08
CA ALA A 92 -3.37 0.08 2.65
C ALA A 92 -2.93 -0.18 1.20
N ILE A 93 -2.73 -1.44 0.80
CA ILE A 93 -2.38 -1.77 -0.58
C ILE A 93 -3.52 -1.41 -1.55
N LYS A 94 -4.76 -1.79 -1.22
CA LYS A 94 -5.93 -1.40 -2.02
C LYS A 94 -6.03 0.12 -2.16
N SER A 95 -5.67 0.86 -1.11
CA SER A 95 -5.63 2.32 -1.17
C SER A 95 -4.60 2.82 -2.17
N LEU A 96 -3.39 2.26 -2.14
CA LEU A 96 -2.30 2.66 -3.02
C LEU A 96 -2.65 2.47 -4.50
N TYR A 97 -3.31 1.36 -4.86
CA TYR A 97 -3.83 1.15 -6.22
C TYR A 97 -4.78 2.28 -6.65
N ILE A 98 -5.72 2.66 -5.78
CA ILE A 98 -6.66 3.76 -6.07
C ILE A 98 -5.93 5.10 -6.14
N ASP A 99 -5.00 5.36 -5.22
CA ASP A 99 -4.22 6.60 -5.14
C ASP A 99 -3.33 6.81 -6.37
N GLN A 100 -2.84 5.74 -7.00
CA GLN A 100 -2.04 5.79 -8.22
C GLN A 100 -2.87 5.61 -9.51
N GLY A 101 -4.19 5.42 -9.39
CA GLY A 101 -5.05 5.16 -10.55
C GLY A 101 -4.82 3.84 -11.26
N VAL A 102 -4.19 2.87 -10.60
CA VAL A 102 -3.88 1.55 -11.14
C VAL A 102 -5.06 0.60 -10.86
N PRO A 103 -5.54 -0.17 -11.86
CA PRO A 103 -6.57 -1.18 -11.61
C PRO A 103 -6.15 -2.17 -10.53
N LEU A 104 -7.01 -2.38 -9.54
CA LEU A 104 -6.76 -3.36 -8.49
C LEU A 104 -6.87 -4.79 -9.07
N PRO A 105 -5.86 -5.64 -8.90
CA PRO A 105 -5.95 -7.03 -9.33
C PRO A 105 -7.06 -7.79 -8.61
N GLU A 106 -7.80 -8.63 -9.34
CA GLU A 106 -8.94 -9.41 -8.84
C GLU A 106 -8.65 -10.24 -7.56
N PRO A 107 -7.47 -10.88 -7.39
CA PRO A 107 -7.16 -11.64 -6.17
C PRO A 107 -7.23 -10.85 -4.86
N TYR A 108 -7.03 -9.52 -4.88
CA TYR A 108 -7.17 -8.67 -3.69
C TYR A 108 -8.63 -8.57 -3.19
N ASN A 109 -9.61 -8.89 -4.03
CA ASN A 109 -11.03 -8.88 -3.68
C ASN A 109 -11.53 -10.26 -3.24
N ILE A 110 -11.14 -11.32 -3.94
CA ILE A 110 -11.70 -12.67 -3.77
C ILE A 110 -10.93 -13.44 -2.70
N ASP A 111 -9.64 -13.66 -2.92
CA ASP A 111 -8.88 -14.68 -2.18
C ASP A 111 -8.50 -14.20 -0.76
N MET A 112 -8.23 -12.90 -0.62
CA MET A 112 -8.03 -12.28 0.70
C MET A 112 -9.29 -12.25 1.57
N LYS A 113 -10.49 -12.42 1.01
CA LYS A 113 -11.68 -12.58 1.84
C LYS A 113 -11.68 -13.95 2.54
N VAL A 114 -11.10 -14.97 1.92
CA VAL A 114 -10.97 -16.32 2.49
C VAL A 114 -9.85 -16.38 3.53
N ILE A 115 -8.72 -15.72 3.27
CA ILE A 115 -7.53 -15.77 4.15
C ILE A 115 -7.69 -14.94 5.44
N PHE A 116 -8.53 -13.89 5.43
CA PHE A 116 -8.64 -12.93 6.53
C PHE A 116 -10.09 -12.73 7.05
N SER A 117 -11.02 -13.66 6.79
CA SER A 117 -12.34 -13.65 7.45
C SER A 117 -12.29 -14.29 8.83
#